data_AF-A0A9E0SI36-F1
#
_entry.id   AF-A0A9E0SI36-F1
#
_cell.length_a   1.000
_cell.length_b   1.000
_cell.length_c   1.000
_cell.angle_alpha   90.00
_cell.angle_beta   90.00
_cell.angle_gamma   90.00
#
_symmetry.space_group_name_H-M   'P 1'
#
loop_
_entity.id
_entity.type
_entity.pdbx_description
1 polymer ?
#
loop_
_entity_poly.entity_id
_entity_poly.type
_entity_poly.pdbx_seq_one_letter_code
_entity_poly.pdbx_strand_id
1 'polypeptide(L)'
;MSLTMERVGDDLNSFGNYKYRILENGRLIAHYWHDYRGDEHGIDFLNGTSELWPVGRMIEFVEGGGPEPLTLSEKAVAYLNSKLGR
;
A
#
# COMPACT_ATOMS: atom_id res chain seq x y z
N MET A 1 -3.71 13.83 -10.59
CA MET A 1 -2.48 13.14 -10.13
C MET A 1 -2.76 11.66 -10.17
N SER A 2 -1.86 10.84 -10.70
CA SER A 2 -2.07 9.38 -10.76
C SER A 2 -1.28 8.72 -9.63
N LEU A 3 -2.01 8.03 -8.75
CA LEU A 3 -1.43 7.14 -7.74
C LEU A 3 -1.61 5.71 -8.22
N THR A 4 -0.53 4.93 -8.20
CA THR A 4 -0.53 3.52 -8.61
C THR A 4 0.16 2.67 -7.55
N MET A 5 -0.16 1.37 -7.58
CA MET A 5 0.37 0.39 -6.66
C MET A 5 0.97 -0.76 -7.44
N GLU A 6 2.17 -1.18 -7.04
CA GLU A 6 2.88 -2.28 -7.66
C GLU A 6 3.33 -3.27 -6.59
N ARG A 7 3.07 -4.55 -6.79
CA ARG A 7 3.57 -5.59 -5.87
C ARG A 7 5.07 -5.76 -6.05
N VAL A 8 5.80 -5.81 -4.94
CA VAL A 8 7.23 -6.15 -4.94
C VAL A 8 7.32 -7.69 -4.97
N GLY A 9 7.90 -8.23 -6.05
CA GLY A 9 7.96 -9.67 -6.32
C GLY A 9 9.08 -10.41 -5.57
N ASP A 10 8.79 -11.71 -5.34
CA ASP A 10 9.64 -12.84 -4.96
C ASP A 10 10.54 -12.74 -3.72
N ASP A 11 9.94 -12.87 -2.54
CA ASP A 11 10.54 -13.76 -1.53
C ASP A 11 9.48 -14.81 -1.19
N LEU A 12 9.71 -16.02 -1.69
CA LEU A 12 8.92 -17.26 -1.54
C LEU A 12 8.90 -17.77 -0.08
N ASN A 13 8.84 -16.88 0.90
CA ASN A 13 8.43 -17.25 2.24
C ASN A 13 6.92 -17.11 2.29
N SER A 14 6.21 -18.25 2.26
CA SER A 14 4.75 -18.31 2.39
C SER A 14 4.19 -17.69 3.69
N PHE A 15 5.08 -17.20 4.58
CA PHE A 15 4.78 -16.52 5.83
C PHE A 15 5.33 -15.08 5.89
N GLY A 16 5.91 -14.56 4.79
CA GLY A 16 6.42 -13.20 4.72
C GLY A 16 5.32 -12.16 4.49
N ASN A 17 5.59 -10.90 4.88
CA ASN A 17 4.68 -9.81 4.59
C ASN A 17 4.59 -9.57 3.09
N TYR A 18 3.37 -9.38 2.58
CA TYR A 18 3.13 -8.84 1.26
C TYR A 18 3.60 -7.38 1.25
N LYS A 19 4.40 -7.00 0.24
CA LYS A 19 4.96 -5.65 0.11
C LYS A 19 4.61 -5.05 -1.24
N TYR A 20 4.37 -3.75 -1.22
CA TYR A 20 3.93 -3.00 -2.38
C TYR A 20 4.61 -1.64 -2.42
N ARG A 21 4.89 -1.17 -3.63
CA ARG A 21 5.34 0.19 -3.92
C ARG A 21 4.13 1.05 -4.25
N ILE A 22 4.06 2.20 -3.61
CA ILE A 22 3.08 3.24 -3.94
C ILE A 22 3.81 4.30 -4.76
N LEU A 23 3.33 4.52 -5.98
CA LEU A 23 3.92 5.46 -6.92
C LEU A 23 2.98 6.62 -7.18
N GLU A 24 3.56 7.79 -7.36
CA GLU A 24 2.91 8.99 -7.82
C GLU A 24 3.52 9.41 -9.15
N ASN A 25 2.72 9.41 -10.22
CA ASN A 25 3.18 9.72 -11.57
C ASN A 25 4.47 8.95 -11.94
N GLY A 26 4.57 7.68 -11.52
CA GLY A 26 5.74 6.81 -11.73
C GLY A 26 6.89 6.98 -10.72
N ARG A 27 6.79 7.91 -9.76
CA ARG A 27 7.79 8.09 -8.70
C ARG A 27 7.37 7.40 -7.42
N LEU A 28 8.22 6.53 -6.87
CA LEU A 28 7.99 5.91 -5.57
C LEU A 28 7.83 6.99 -4.47
N ILE A 29 6.78 6.87 -3.66
CA ILE A 29 6.51 7.77 -2.52
C ILE A 29 6.39 7.04 -1.18
N ALA A 30 6.01 5.77 -1.20
CA ALA A 30 5.88 4.94 0.01
C ALA A 30 5.94 3.45 -0.32
N HIS A 31 6.18 2.63 0.71
CA HIS A 31 5.99 1.20 0.69
C HIS A 31 4.80 0.83 1.57
N TYR A 32 3.86 0.08 1.04
CA TYR A 32 2.77 -0.50 1.84
C TYR A 32 3.05 -1.97 2.09
N TRP A 33 2.67 -2.49 3.25
CA TRP A 33 2.81 -3.90 3.56
C TRP A 33 1.66 -4.42 4.40
N HIS A 34 1.38 -5.71 4.27
CA HIS A 34 0.51 -6.45 5.19
C HIS A 34 1.04 -7.86 5.42
N ASP A 35 0.74 -8.44 6.58
CA ASP A 35 1.06 -9.83 6.90
C ASP A 35 0.23 -10.81 6.05
N TYR A 36 0.46 -12.11 6.22
CA TYR A 36 -0.24 -13.13 5.44
C TYR A 36 -1.77 -13.06 5.60
N ARG A 37 -2.26 -12.69 6.79
CA ARG A 37 -3.70 -12.63 7.09
C ARG A 37 -4.33 -11.29 6.78
N GLY A 38 -3.53 -10.23 6.60
CA GLY A 38 -4.00 -8.86 6.50
C GLY A 38 -4.45 -8.27 7.84
N ASP A 39 -4.14 -8.96 8.94
CA ASP A 39 -4.41 -8.51 10.32
C ASP A 39 -3.47 -7.34 10.66
N GLU A 40 -2.18 -7.49 10.32
CA GLU A 40 -1.16 -6.47 10.53
C GLU A 40 -0.77 -5.84 9.20
N HIS A 41 -0.77 -4.52 9.15
CA HIS A 41 -0.38 -3.79 7.94
C HIS A 41 0.09 -2.37 8.26
N GLY A 42 0.85 -1.79 7.34
CA GLY A 42 1.40 -0.46 7.53
C GLY A 42 1.90 0.15 6.24
N ILE A 43 2.31 1.40 6.36
CA ILE A 43 2.89 2.17 5.29
C ILE A 43 4.15 2.88 5.78
N ASP A 44 5.20 2.82 4.97
CA ASP A 44 6.50 3.44 5.20
C ASP A 44 6.77 4.47 4.09
N PHE A 45 6.72 5.75 4.42
CA PHE A 45 7.01 6.84 3.50
C PHE A 45 8.52 7.06 3.33
N LEU A 46 8.94 7.56 2.17
CA LEU A 46 10.36 7.83 1.91
C LEU A 46 10.97 8.94 2.78
N ASN A 47 10.15 9.74 3.46
CA ASN A 47 10.59 10.75 4.42
C ASN A 47 10.87 10.17 5.82
N GLY A 48 10.77 8.84 6.00
CA GLY A 48 10.98 8.15 7.27
C GLY A 48 9.76 8.14 8.19
N THR A 49 8.61 8.67 7.76
CA THR A 49 7.35 8.52 8.47
C THR A 49 6.78 7.13 8.21
N SER A 50 6.36 6.45 9.27
CA SER A 50 5.70 5.15 9.18
C SER A 50 4.42 5.17 9.99
N GLU A 51 3.37 4.54 9.47
CA GLU A 51 2.08 4.43 10.15
C GLU A 51 1.53 3.01 10.05
N LEU A 52 1.03 2.51 11.18
CA LEU A 52 0.25 1.28 11.22
C LEU A 52 -1.20 1.60 10.93
N TRP A 53 -1.85 0.73 10.17
CA TRP A 53 -3.28 0.77 9.88
C TRP A 53 -3.78 2.11 9.28
N PRO A 54 -3.20 2.58 8.16
CA PRO A 54 -3.43 3.92 7.60
C PRO A 54 -4.89 4.27 7.28
N VAL A 55 -5.76 3.27 7.11
CA VAL A 55 -7.18 3.45 6.76
C VAL A 55 -8.11 2.48 7.51
N GLY A 56 -7.67 1.89 8.61
CA GLY A 56 -8.44 0.88 9.33
C GLY A 56 -8.06 -0.53 8.89
N ARG A 57 -8.83 -1.16 7.99
CA ARG A 57 -8.55 -2.53 7.52
C ARG A 57 -7.72 -2.54 6.24
N MET A 58 -6.95 -3.61 6.01
CA MET A 58 -6.15 -3.80 4.79
C MET A 58 -7.00 -3.68 3.51
N ILE A 59 -8.20 -4.27 3.51
CA ILE A 59 -9.15 -4.22 2.37
C ILE A 59 -9.72 -2.82 2.12
N GLU A 60 -9.59 -1.90 3.09
CA GLU A 60 -9.95 -0.50 2.90
C GLU A 60 -8.80 0.29 2.29
N PHE A 61 -7.60 -0.29 2.20
CA PHE A 61 -6.43 0.29 1.55
C PHE A 61 -6.24 -0.25 0.13
N VAL A 62 -6.37 -1.56 -0.03
CA VAL A 62 -6.10 -2.30 -1.27
C VAL A 62 -7.38 -2.90 -1.82
N GLU A 63 -7.60 -2.72 -3.11
CA GLU A 63 -8.71 -3.33 -3.86
C GLU A 63 -8.18 -4.24 -4.98
N GLY A 64 -9.07 -5.08 -5.51
CA GLY A 64 -8.74 -6.09 -6.51
C GLY A 64 -8.11 -7.35 -5.91
N GLY A 65 -7.28 -8.02 -6.69
CA GLY A 65 -6.66 -9.29 -6.32
C GLY A 65 -7.24 -10.49 -7.09
N GLY A 66 -6.57 -11.64 -6.98
CA GLY A 66 -6.88 -12.80 -7.81
C GLY A 66 -6.55 -12.52 -9.29
N PRO A 67 -7.52 -12.57 -10.22
CA PRO A 67 -7.30 -12.23 -11.63
C PRO A 67 -7.24 -10.72 -11.89
N GLU A 68 -7.69 -9.88 -10.95
CA GLU A 68 -7.71 -8.42 -11.11
C GLU A 68 -6.42 -7.79 -10.59
N PRO A 69 -5.91 -6.73 -11.25
CA PRO A 69 -4.74 -6.00 -10.76
C PRO A 69 -5.03 -5.38 -9.40
N LEU A 70 -4.04 -5.36 -8.51
CA LEU A 70 -4.16 -4.70 -7.21
C LEU A 70 -4.11 -3.17 -7.40
N THR A 71 -5.09 -2.48 -6.84
CA THR A 71 -5.22 -1.02 -6.92
C THR A 71 -5.42 -0.39 -5.54
N LEU A 72 -5.21 0.92 -5.46
CA LEU A 72 -5.53 1.69 -4.26
C LEU A 72 -7.02 1.99 -4.22
N SER A 73 -7.61 1.83 -3.04
CA SER A 73 -9.00 2.25 -2.82
C SER A 73 -9.16 3.77 -2.85
N GLU A 74 -10.39 4.26 -3.00
CA GLU A 74 -10.69 5.69 -2.84
C GLU A 74 -10.28 6.22 -1.46
N LYS A 75 -10.43 5.42 -0.40
CA LYS A 75 -9.99 5.78 0.95
C LYS A 75 -8.47 5.88 1.05
N ALA A 76 -7.74 4.96 0.42
CA ALA A 76 -6.28 5.00 0.38
C ALA A 76 -5.79 6.25 -0.36
N VAL A 77 -6.42 6.57 -1.49
CA VAL A 77 -6.11 7.79 -2.26
C VAL A 77 -6.37 9.04 -1.43
N ALA A 78 -7.50 9.13 -0.73
CA ALA A 78 -7.81 10.26 0.16
C ALA A 78 -6.80 10.38 1.31
N TYR A 79 -6.45 9.28 1.95
CA TYR A 79 -5.42 9.23 3.00
C TYR A 79 -4.05 9.70 2.47
N LEU A 80 -3.61 9.20 1.31
CA LEU A 80 -2.34 9.57 0.70
C LEU A 80 -2.31 11.06 0.33
N ASN A 81 -3.38 11.60 -0.26
CA ASN A 81 -3.47 13.03 -0.57
C ASN A 81 -3.35 13.89 0.69
N SER A 82 -4.05 13.52 1.77
CA SER A 82 -3.93 14.22 3.05
C SER A 82 -2.49 14.22 3.59
N LYS A 83 -1.79 13.08 3.53
CA LYS A 83 -0.39 12.95 3.98
C LYS A 83 0.61 13.72 3.12
N LEU A 84 0.30 13.89 1.84
CA LEU A 84 1.11 14.64 0.89
C LEU A 84 0.78 16.15 0.88
N GLY A 85 -0.18 16.59 1.72
CA GLY A 85 -0.57 18.00 1.85
C GLY A 85 -1.39 18.52 0.67
N ARG A 86 -2.33 17.71 0.16
CA ARG A 86 -3.17 18.01 -1.00
C ARG A 86 -4.66 17.96 -0.70
#